data_AF-A0A832I620-F1
#
_entry.id   AF-A0A832I620-F1
#
_cell.length_a   1.000
_cell.length_b   1.000
_cell.length_c   1.000
_cell.angle_alpha   90.00
_cell.angle_beta   90.00
_cell.angle_gamma   90.00
#
_symmetry.space_group_name_H-M   'P 1'
#
loop_
_entity.id
_entity.type
_entity.pdbx_description
1 polymer ?
#
loop_
_entity_poly.entity_id
_entity_poly.type
_entity_poly.pdbx_seq_one_letter_code
_entity_poly.pdbx_strand_id
1 'polypeptide(L)'
;MKKLFLTVVALVVAVGVFASAMFPDVPEKHWAYEYVKHLKDKGIVIGYPDGTFKGDRNITRYEEAAMISRLIGLIETEIVGPYISDVLKVLDAISVKLGSTIQRVDELEKKVGELAASTKVEELAKSLESLKQTVNIHDKDVIKLYEAIANLQKKHEEDLAKLSSVLESKLADHAAAFEEAISKIESKIADLDKRLLALEPVKNIVKDLTSYTRAQSNRITALEAQVGDLSSMLDNAVKNLGYVSIKLDRLSEKVDKIDARVSANEQAIANLTGKVTANEEAIADLTAKVAANKEAIEAEAKKLEELAGKVDEFVAMHEEQIDYILDELDSVNTQLSELRDGLFAVRSDTDERFTQVESTIDNVKAELLSKIEELKKANAALTGAVIGAIILSVAAMIVGAM
;
A
#
# COMPACT_ATOMS: atom_id res chain seq x y z
N MET A 1 162.38 -98.91 104.03
CA MET A 1 161.39 -98.24 104.90
C MET A 1 159.93 -98.51 104.53
N LYS A 2 159.65 -98.94 103.29
CA LYS A 2 158.31 -99.30 102.79
C LYS A 2 157.59 -100.45 103.54
N LYS A 3 158.32 -101.23 104.34
CA LYS A 3 157.76 -102.29 105.20
C LYS A 3 157.15 -101.77 106.51
N LEU A 4 157.52 -100.58 106.99
CA LEU A 4 156.95 -100.00 108.21
C LEU A 4 155.58 -99.35 107.95
N PHE A 5 155.37 -98.86 106.73
CA PHE A 5 154.13 -98.21 106.31
C PHE A 5 153.04 -99.22 105.99
N LEU A 6 153.40 -100.37 105.39
CA LEU A 6 152.44 -101.43 105.07
C LEU A 6 151.91 -102.15 106.32
N THR A 7 152.69 -102.22 107.40
CA THR A 7 152.21 -102.75 108.69
C THR A 7 151.25 -101.80 109.40
N VAL A 8 151.38 -100.48 109.21
CA VAL A 8 150.40 -99.51 109.72
C VAL A 8 149.11 -99.57 108.88
N VAL A 9 149.24 -99.75 107.57
CA VAL A 9 148.08 -99.88 106.67
C VAL A 9 147.33 -101.20 106.89
N ALA A 10 148.00 -102.30 107.26
CA ALA A 10 147.33 -103.56 107.60
C ALA A 10 146.69 -103.56 109.01
N LEU A 11 147.30 -102.89 109.99
CA LEU A 11 146.71 -102.76 111.34
C LEU A 11 145.42 -101.93 111.34
N VAL A 12 145.32 -100.96 110.43
CA VAL A 12 144.11 -100.13 110.29
C VAL A 12 142.98 -100.88 109.58
N VAL A 13 143.28 -101.89 108.75
CA VAL A 13 142.26 -102.65 108.00
C VAL A 13 141.51 -103.66 108.89
N ALA A 14 142.05 -104.05 110.05
CA ALA A 14 141.37 -104.97 110.98
C ALA A 14 140.38 -104.31 111.95
N VAL A 15 140.32 -102.97 112.04
CA VAL A 15 139.42 -102.26 112.97
C VAL A 15 138.08 -101.88 112.32
N GLY A 16 137.90 -102.14 111.02
CA GLY A 16 136.73 -101.67 110.25
C GLY A 16 135.44 -102.47 110.39
N VAL A 17 135.36 -103.46 111.30
CA VAL A 17 134.09 -104.14 111.63
C VAL A 17 133.55 -103.49 112.91
N PHE A 18 132.72 -102.46 112.77
CA PHE A 18 131.54 -102.14 113.62
C PHE A 18 130.86 -100.88 113.05
N ALA A 19 130.56 -100.82 111.75
CA ALA A 19 129.92 -99.63 111.19
C ALA A 19 129.04 -99.93 109.97
N SER A 20 128.23 -100.99 110.01
CA SER A 20 127.10 -101.14 109.08
C SER A 20 125.92 -101.93 109.65
N ALA A 21 126.00 -102.35 110.91
CA ALA A 21 124.79 -102.69 111.66
C ALA A 21 124.13 -101.38 112.08
N MET A 22 122.81 -101.31 111.94
CA MET A 22 122.02 -100.28 112.61
C MET A 22 122.30 -100.32 114.12
N PHE A 23 122.16 -99.18 114.79
CA PHE A 23 122.50 -99.12 116.21
C PHE A 23 121.63 -100.14 116.97
N PRO A 24 122.22 -101.09 117.73
CA PRO A 24 121.47 -102.19 118.35
C PRO A 24 120.38 -101.72 119.31
N ASP A 25 120.56 -100.53 119.88
CA ASP A 25 119.66 -99.86 120.81
C ASP A 25 118.60 -98.97 120.12
N VAL A 26 118.48 -99.03 118.79
CA VAL A 26 117.42 -98.37 118.03
C VAL A 26 116.65 -99.42 117.23
N PRO A 27 115.62 -100.06 117.81
CA PRO A 27 114.82 -101.06 117.12
C PRO A 27 114.07 -100.48 115.93
N GLU A 28 113.83 -101.28 114.89
CA GLU A 28 113.10 -100.86 113.68
C GLU A 28 111.70 -100.30 113.94
N LYS A 29 111.04 -100.76 115.01
CA LYS A 29 109.71 -100.27 115.40
C LYS A 29 109.75 -98.97 116.22
N HIS A 30 110.93 -98.47 116.58
CA HIS A 30 111.06 -97.24 117.32
C HIS A 30 110.82 -96.04 116.39
N TRP A 31 110.05 -95.04 116.84
CA TRP A 31 109.70 -93.87 116.02
C TRP A 31 110.94 -93.13 115.48
N ALA A 32 112.04 -93.16 116.24
CA ALA A 32 113.28 -92.49 115.87
C ALA A 32 114.10 -93.24 114.81
N TYR A 33 113.74 -94.47 114.46
CA TYR A 33 114.54 -95.34 113.60
C TYR A 33 114.85 -94.71 112.24
N GLU A 34 113.81 -94.29 111.49
CA GLU A 34 113.97 -93.72 110.15
C GLU A 34 114.77 -92.42 110.17
N TYR A 35 114.59 -91.58 111.19
CA TYR A 35 115.33 -90.32 111.32
C TYR A 35 116.81 -90.55 111.64
N VAL A 36 117.10 -91.43 112.60
CA VAL A 36 118.48 -91.77 112.97
C VAL A 36 119.18 -92.48 111.81
N LYS A 37 118.47 -93.35 111.10
CA LYS A 37 118.98 -94.00 109.88
C LYS A 37 119.30 -92.97 108.79
N HIS A 38 118.41 -92.03 108.51
CA HIS A 38 118.64 -91.01 107.49
C HIS A 38 119.86 -90.15 107.82
N LEU A 39 119.99 -89.74 109.08
CA LEU A 39 121.16 -88.98 109.55
C LEU A 39 122.44 -89.82 109.50
N LYS A 40 122.36 -91.13 109.73
CA LYS A 40 123.49 -92.05 109.59
C LYS A 40 123.91 -92.26 108.14
N ASP A 41 122.95 -92.46 107.24
CA ASP A 41 123.20 -92.64 105.80
C ASP A 41 123.83 -91.39 105.18
N LYS A 42 123.45 -90.20 105.68
CA LYS A 42 124.10 -88.93 105.34
C LYS A 42 125.41 -88.68 106.10
N GLY A 43 125.86 -89.62 106.93
CA GLY A 43 127.12 -89.53 107.68
C GLY A 43 127.11 -88.50 108.82
N ILE A 44 125.95 -87.91 109.14
CA ILE A 44 125.81 -86.89 110.19
C ILE A 44 125.92 -87.54 111.57
N VAL A 45 125.19 -88.63 111.78
CA VAL A 45 125.21 -89.44 113.01
C VAL A 45 126.03 -90.70 112.76
N ILE A 46 127.10 -90.90 113.54
CA ILE A 46 127.98 -92.08 113.42
C ILE A 46 127.88 -93.05 114.61
N GLY A 47 127.15 -92.67 115.65
CA GLY A 47 127.03 -93.43 116.90
C GLY A 47 128.25 -93.35 117.80
N TYR A 48 128.21 -94.13 118.87
CA TYR A 48 129.27 -94.24 119.86
C TYR A 48 130.28 -95.35 119.51
N PRO A 49 131.49 -95.33 120.11
CA PRO A 49 132.50 -96.37 119.88
C PRO A 49 132.05 -97.79 120.23
N ASP A 50 131.05 -97.93 121.10
CA ASP A 50 130.42 -99.20 121.46
C ASP A 50 129.35 -99.66 120.45
N GLY A 51 129.16 -98.92 119.37
CA GLY A 51 128.21 -99.23 118.30
C GLY A 51 126.76 -98.86 118.62
N THR A 52 126.49 -98.16 119.72
CA THR A 52 125.13 -97.73 120.11
C THR A 52 124.85 -96.27 119.73
N PHE A 53 123.57 -95.88 119.72
CA PHE A 53 123.14 -94.49 119.49
C PHE A 53 122.93 -93.71 120.80
N LYS A 54 122.52 -94.40 121.87
CA LYS A 54 122.19 -93.87 123.20
C LYS A 54 121.11 -92.78 123.17
N GLY A 55 119.98 -93.07 122.54
CA GLY A 55 118.91 -92.10 122.29
C GLY A 55 118.25 -91.48 123.54
N ASP A 56 118.19 -92.21 124.66
CA ASP A 56 117.59 -91.71 125.92
C ASP A 56 118.51 -90.80 126.73
N ARG A 57 119.74 -90.60 126.25
CA ARG A 57 120.71 -89.71 126.89
C ARG A 57 120.63 -88.33 126.24
N ASN A 58 120.81 -87.31 127.06
CA ASN A 58 121.06 -85.96 126.55
C ASN A 58 122.39 -85.92 125.78
N ILE A 59 122.32 -85.42 124.55
CA ILE A 59 123.50 -85.18 123.72
C ILE A 59 124.35 -84.05 124.31
N THR A 60 125.67 -84.14 124.16
CA THR A 60 126.57 -83.06 124.55
C THR A 60 126.68 -82.01 123.44
N ARG A 61 126.99 -80.77 123.81
CA ARG A 61 127.23 -79.68 122.84
C ARG A 61 128.32 -80.01 121.83
N TYR A 62 129.32 -80.81 122.21
CA TYR A 62 130.39 -81.25 121.30
C TYR A 62 129.87 -82.20 120.22
N GLU A 63 128.98 -83.13 120.59
CA GLU A 63 128.39 -84.09 119.66
C GLU A 63 127.39 -83.40 118.73
N GLU A 64 126.59 -82.48 119.26
CA GLU A 64 125.72 -81.64 118.45
C GLU A 64 126.54 -80.81 117.44
N ALA A 65 127.61 -80.13 117.89
CA ALA A 65 128.48 -79.35 117.02
C ALA A 65 129.13 -80.21 115.92
N ALA A 66 129.53 -81.45 116.24
CA ALA A 66 130.06 -82.38 115.24
C ALA A 66 129.01 -82.78 114.19
N MET A 67 127.77 -83.04 114.60
CA MET A 67 126.67 -83.30 113.66
C MET A 67 126.37 -82.08 112.78
N ILE A 68 126.30 -80.88 113.38
CA ILE A 68 126.07 -79.62 112.63
C ILE A 68 127.21 -79.37 111.63
N SER A 69 128.46 -79.57 112.03
CA SER A 69 129.61 -79.38 111.13
C SER A 69 129.53 -80.29 109.91
N ARG A 70 129.12 -81.56 110.08
CA ARG A 70 128.92 -82.49 108.96
C ARG A 70 127.74 -82.10 108.08
N LEU A 71 126.64 -81.63 108.68
CA LEU A 71 125.48 -81.12 107.95
C LEU A 71 125.84 -79.90 107.08
N ILE A 72 126.64 -78.96 107.60
CA ILE A 72 127.09 -77.78 106.86
C ILE A 72 127.91 -78.17 105.63
N GLY A 73 128.85 -79.12 105.78
CA GLY A 73 129.64 -79.61 104.64
C GLY A 73 128.80 -80.21 103.51
N LEU A 74 127.66 -80.81 103.84
CA LEU A 74 126.71 -81.40 102.89
C LEU A 74 125.87 -80.33 102.18
N ILE A 75 125.47 -79.26 102.91
CA ILE A 75 124.75 -78.11 102.34
C ILE A 75 125.61 -77.37 101.31
N GLU A 76 126.90 -77.15 101.62
CA GLU A 76 127.82 -76.45 100.71
C GLU A 76 128.02 -77.19 99.38
N THR A 77 128.07 -78.53 99.42
CA THR A 77 128.34 -79.35 98.22
C THR A 77 127.09 -79.65 97.39
N GLU A 78 125.98 -80.07 98.01
CA GLU A 78 124.80 -80.52 97.24
C GLU A 78 123.84 -79.38 96.86
N ILE A 79 123.82 -78.23 97.58
CA ILE A 79 122.84 -77.16 97.35
C ILE A 79 123.46 -75.92 96.72
N VAL A 80 124.60 -75.44 97.23
CA VAL A 80 125.15 -74.13 96.83
C VAL A 80 125.83 -74.18 95.46
N GLY A 81 126.52 -75.27 95.13
CA GLY A 81 127.26 -75.43 93.86
C GLY A 81 126.42 -75.20 92.59
N PRO A 82 125.26 -75.86 92.42
CA PRO A 82 124.40 -75.68 91.24
C PRO A 82 123.82 -74.27 91.09
N TYR A 83 123.41 -73.64 92.20
CA TYR A 83 122.80 -72.30 92.18
C TYR A 83 123.76 -71.22 91.66
N ILE A 84 125.06 -71.32 91.97
CA ILE A 84 126.06 -70.35 91.51
C ILE A 84 126.25 -70.42 89.98
N SER A 85 126.13 -71.59 89.38
CA SER A 85 126.30 -71.75 87.92
C SER A 85 125.19 -71.07 87.12
N ASP A 86 123.94 -71.15 87.58
CA ASP A 86 122.81 -70.54 86.87
C ASP A 86 122.80 -69.01 86.98
N VAL A 87 123.23 -68.46 88.13
CA VAL A 87 123.37 -67.00 88.31
C VAL A 87 124.39 -66.41 87.34
N LEU A 88 125.51 -67.10 87.11
CA LEU A 88 126.55 -66.62 86.19
C LEU A 88 126.07 -66.57 84.72
N LYS A 89 125.27 -67.54 84.27
CA LYS A 89 124.69 -67.54 82.92
C LYS A 89 123.72 -66.37 82.69
N VAL A 90 122.92 -66.02 83.70
CA VAL A 90 121.99 -64.89 83.63
C VAL A 90 122.75 -63.57 83.52
N LEU A 91 123.86 -63.43 84.24
CA LEU A 91 124.67 -62.21 84.24
C LEU A 91 125.31 -61.92 82.87
N ASP A 92 125.79 -62.96 82.18
CA ASP A 92 126.32 -62.84 80.81
C ASP A 92 125.25 -62.39 79.81
N ALA A 93 124.03 -62.94 79.91
CA ALA A 93 122.92 -62.56 79.04
C ALA A 93 122.48 -61.10 79.23
N ILE A 94 122.51 -60.59 80.47
CA ILE A 94 122.18 -59.18 80.77
C ILE A 94 123.22 -58.23 80.17
N SER A 95 124.52 -58.55 80.29
CA SER A 95 125.60 -57.73 79.75
C SER A 95 125.49 -57.52 78.23
N VAL A 96 125.16 -58.59 77.48
CA VAL A 96 124.97 -58.50 76.03
C VAL A 96 123.78 -57.60 75.67
N LYS A 97 122.66 -57.72 76.38
CA LYS A 97 121.45 -56.94 76.10
C LYS A 97 121.62 -55.46 76.42
N LEU A 98 122.36 -55.14 77.49
CA LEU A 98 122.69 -53.77 77.86
C LEU A 98 123.54 -53.07 76.79
N GLY A 99 124.55 -53.76 76.25
CA GLY A 99 125.38 -53.23 75.15
C GLY A 99 124.57 -52.87 73.91
N SER A 100 123.62 -53.72 73.50
CA SER A 100 122.74 -53.45 72.35
C SER A 100 121.78 -52.26 72.55
N THR A 101 121.40 -51.99 73.80
CA THR A 101 120.48 -50.89 74.13
C THR A 101 121.18 -49.54 74.07
N ILE A 102 122.43 -49.48 74.54
CA ILE A 102 123.26 -48.28 74.49
C ILE A 102 123.47 -47.83 73.03
N GLN A 103 123.78 -48.76 72.12
CA GLN A 103 123.93 -48.42 70.69
C GLN A 103 122.67 -47.81 70.07
N ARG A 104 121.46 -48.28 70.45
CA ARG A 104 120.20 -47.71 69.95
C ARG A 104 119.96 -46.30 70.47
N VAL A 105 120.40 -46.00 71.70
CA VAL A 105 120.30 -44.65 72.27
C VAL A 105 121.22 -43.69 71.53
N ASP A 106 122.47 -44.07 71.27
CA ASP A 106 123.42 -43.24 70.49
C ASP A 106 122.89 -42.93 69.07
N GLU A 107 122.30 -43.91 68.38
CA GLU A 107 121.68 -43.70 67.06
C GLU A 107 120.49 -42.75 67.10
N LEU A 108 119.68 -42.80 68.17
CA LEU A 108 118.53 -41.90 68.35
C LEU A 108 119.00 -40.49 68.65
N GLU A 109 120.01 -40.31 69.50
CA GLU A 109 120.58 -38.99 69.81
C GLU A 109 121.15 -38.33 68.53
N LYS A 110 121.82 -39.10 67.67
CA LYS A 110 122.31 -38.59 66.38
C LYS A 110 121.16 -38.16 65.45
N LYS A 111 120.08 -38.95 65.34
CA LYS A 111 118.89 -38.59 64.53
C LYS A 111 118.17 -37.35 65.04
N VAL A 112 118.11 -37.15 66.36
CA VAL A 112 117.54 -35.94 66.96
C VAL A 112 118.42 -34.72 66.65
N GLY A 113 119.74 -34.86 66.69
CA GLY A 113 120.68 -33.81 66.28
C GLY A 113 120.53 -33.37 64.82
N GLU A 114 120.36 -34.33 63.89
CA GLU A 114 120.13 -34.03 62.46
C GLU A 114 118.77 -33.35 62.20
N LEU A 115 117.75 -33.64 63.01
CA LEU A 115 116.43 -33.01 62.91
C LEU A 115 116.43 -31.55 63.39
N ALA A 116 117.22 -31.23 64.42
CA ALA A 116 117.32 -29.89 64.99
C ALA A 116 118.14 -28.91 64.12
N ALA A 117 119.03 -29.42 63.25
CA ALA A 117 119.87 -28.61 62.35
C ALA A 117 119.28 -28.40 60.94
N SER A 118 118.05 -28.87 60.67
CA SER A 118 117.40 -28.76 59.35
C SER A 118 116.70 -27.41 59.13
N THR A 119 117.10 -26.68 58.09
CA THR A 119 116.53 -25.41 57.60
C THR A 119 115.03 -25.43 57.21
N LYS A 120 114.38 -26.61 57.22
CA LYS A 120 112.96 -26.78 56.86
C LYS A 120 111.97 -26.18 57.87
N VAL A 121 112.33 -26.14 59.16
CA VAL A 121 111.43 -25.61 60.21
C VAL A 121 111.28 -24.09 60.08
N GLU A 122 112.36 -23.40 59.72
CA GLU A 122 112.40 -21.94 59.49
C GLU A 122 111.58 -21.54 58.24
N GLU A 123 111.65 -22.32 57.15
CA GLU A 123 110.87 -22.08 55.92
C GLU A 123 109.36 -22.27 56.13
N LEU A 124 108.95 -23.33 56.84
CA LEU A 124 107.53 -23.57 57.16
C LEU A 124 106.95 -22.46 58.05
N ALA A 125 107.73 -21.90 58.98
CA ALA A 125 107.31 -20.76 59.79
C ALA A 125 107.06 -19.50 58.94
N LYS A 126 107.95 -19.22 57.96
CA LYS A 126 107.77 -18.09 57.02
C LYS A 126 106.56 -18.30 56.09
N SER A 127 106.33 -19.51 55.59
CA SER A 127 105.14 -19.83 54.79
C SER A 127 103.85 -19.70 55.60
N LEU A 128 103.85 -20.10 56.87
CA LEU A 128 102.70 -19.94 57.76
C LEU A 128 102.38 -18.46 58.01
N GLU A 129 103.41 -17.62 58.18
CA GLU A 129 103.22 -16.19 58.40
C GLU A 129 102.71 -15.47 57.14
N SER A 130 103.23 -15.84 55.95
CA SER A 130 102.71 -15.36 54.66
C SER A 130 101.23 -15.76 54.47
N LEU A 131 100.88 -17.01 54.79
CA LEU A 131 99.50 -17.50 54.68
C LEU A 131 98.55 -16.75 55.62
N LYS A 132 98.97 -16.46 56.86
CA LYS A 132 98.18 -15.64 57.80
C LYS A 132 97.93 -14.24 57.25
N GLN A 133 98.94 -13.60 56.65
CA GLN A 133 98.75 -12.29 56.02
C GLN A 133 97.76 -12.35 54.85
N THR A 134 97.85 -13.37 53.99
CA THR A 134 96.88 -13.57 52.89
C THR A 134 95.46 -13.80 53.41
N VAL A 135 95.28 -14.62 54.45
CA VAL A 135 93.97 -14.85 55.08
C VAL A 135 93.42 -13.55 55.66
N ASN A 136 94.23 -12.74 56.34
CA ASN A 136 93.79 -11.47 56.91
C ASN A 136 93.44 -10.42 55.83
N ILE A 137 94.10 -10.44 54.67
CA ILE A 137 93.73 -9.61 53.51
C ILE A 137 92.38 -10.08 52.94
N HIS A 138 92.21 -11.40 52.75
CA HIS A 138 90.93 -11.95 52.28
C HIS A 138 89.78 -11.64 53.24
N ASP A 139 89.97 -11.71 54.55
CA ASP A 139 88.93 -11.33 55.53
C ASP A 139 88.50 -9.86 55.37
N LYS A 140 89.44 -8.94 55.12
CA LYS A 140 89.13 -7.53 54.85
C LYS A 140 88.36 -7.34 53.54
N ASP A 141 88.73 -8.07 52.49
CA ASP A 141 88.04 -7.98 51.20
C ASP A 141 86.64 -8.61 51.27
N VAL A 142 86.48 -9.70 52.03
CA VAL A 142 85.17 -10.32 52.32
C VAL A 142 84.27 -9.34 53.09
N ILE A 143 84.80 -8.60 54.08
CA ILE A 143 84.04 -7.57 54.79
C ILE A 143 83.58 -6.45 53.83
N LYS A 144 84.47 -5.94 52.97
CA LYS A 144 84.10 -4.93 51.96
C LYS A 144 83.05 -5.43 50.99
N LEU A 145 83.11 -6.70 50.60
CA LEU A 145 82.09 -7.32 49.75
C LEU A 145 80.73 -7.40 50.46
N TYR A 146 80.71 -7.78 51.75
CA TYR A 146 79.47 -7.75 52.54
C TYR A 146 78.88 -6.34 52.65
N GLU A 147 79.71 -5.32 52.92
CA GLU A 147 79.26 -3.92 52.94
C GLU A 147 78.74 -3.45 51.58
N ALA A 148 79.42 -3.82 50.48
CA ALA A 148 78.99 -3.49 49.14
C ALA A 148 77.65 -4.14 48.77
N ILE A 149 77.46 -5.41 49.13
CA ILE A 149 76.19 -6.13 48.93
C ILE A 149 75.07 -5.47 49.73
N ALA A 150 75.30 -5.13 51.00
CA ALA A 150 74.30 -4.47 51.84
C ALA A 150 73.88 -3.10 51.26
N ASN A 151 74.85 -2.31 50.78
CA ASN A 151 74.58 -1.02 50.14
C ASN A 151 73.82 -1.17 48.82
N LEU A 152 74.15 -2.17 48.00
CA LEU A 152 73.42 -2.47 46.77
C LEU A 152 71.99 -2.93 47.04
N GLN A 153 71.78 -3.78 48.05
CA GLN A 153 70.44 -4.21 48.46
C GLN A 153 69.59 -3.02 48.92
N LYS A 154 70.14 -2.16 49.78
CA LYS A 154 69.45 -0.95 50.23
C LYS A 154 69.09 -0.02 49.06
N LYS A 155 70.04 0.23 48.15
CA LYS A 155 69.78 1.05 46.96
C LYS A 155 68.69 0.45 46.07
N HIS A 156 68.73 -0.87 45.85
CA HIS A 156 67.71 -1.57 45.06
C HIS A 156 66.32 -1.45 45.70
N GLU A 157 66.22 -1.58 47.02
CA GLU A 157 64.98 -1.43 47.76
C GLU A 157 64.43 0.01 47.67
N GLU A 158 65.29 1.02 47.79
CA GLU A 158 64.92 2.43 47.61
C GLU A 158 64.46 2.73 46.18
N ASP A 159 65.15 2.20 45.16
CA ASP A 159 64.80 2.38 43.75
C ASP A 159 63.48 1.65 43.43
N LEU A 160 63.26 0.45 43.99
CA LEU A 160 62.00 -0.28 43.84
C LEU A 160 60.83 0.47 44.48
N ALA A 161 61.03 1.04 45.67
CA ALA A 161 60.01 1.83 46.36
C ALA A 161 59.65 3.11 45.59
N LYS A 162 60.64 3.82 45.03
CA LYS A 162 60.40 4.98 44.14
C LYS A 162 59.66 4.58 42.87
N LEU A 163 60.03 3.45 42.27
CA LEU A 163 59.35 2.96 41.07
C LEU A 163 57.89 2.61 41.38
N SER A 164 57.62 1.94 42.51
CA SER A 164 56.27 1.60 42.95
C SER A 164 55.43 2.87 43.16
N SER A 165 55.96 3.86 43.88
CA SER A 165 55.21 5.09 44.16
C SER A 165 54.91 5.91 42.90
N VAL A 166 55.85 6.00 41.97
CA VAL A 166 55.63 6.65 40.67
C VAL A 166 54.59 5.89 39.85
N LEU A 167 54.64 4.56 39.86
CA LEU A 167 53.69 3.74 39.11
C LEU A 167 52.28 3.87 39.71
N GLU A 168 52.14 3.81 41.03
CA GLU A 168 50.87 3.98 41.75
C GLU A 168 50.27 5.36 41.47
N SER A 169 51.07 6.44 41.55
CA SER A 169 50.61 7.79 41.23
C SER A 169 50.12 7.90 39.79
N LYS A 170 50.88 7.39 38.81
CA LYS A 170 50.47 7.42 37.40
C LYS A 170 49.20 6.60 37.15
N LEU A 171 49.09 5.45 37.81
CA LEU A 171 47.91 4.59 37.69
C LEU A 171 46.67 5.30 38.25
N ALA A 172 46.81 5.99 39.38
CA ALA A 172 45.75 6.80 39.99
C ALA A 172 45.34 7.98 39.10
N ASP A 173 46.30 8.72 38.54
CA ASP A 173 46.02 9.84 37.63
C ASP A 173 45.27 9.38 36.37
N HIS A 174 45.69 8.26 35.76
CA HIS A 174 45.00 7.68 34.62
C HIS A 174 43.59 7.17 34.99
N ALA A 175 43.42 6.53 36.15
CA ALA A 175 42.11 6.08 36.61
C ALA A 175 41.15 7.26 36.79
N ALA A 176 41.59 8.34 37.44
CA ALA A 176 40.79 9.55 37.61
C ALA A 176 40.42 10.20 36.27
N ALA A 177 41.37 10.28 35.32
CA ALA A 177 41.11 10.80 33.99
C ALA A 177 40.08 9.96 33.20
N PHE A 178 40.13 8.63 33.33
CA PHE A 178 39.15 7.74 32.71
C PHE A 178 37.77 7.87 33.36
N GLU A 179 37.68 7.96 34.69
CA GLU A 179 36.41 8.19 35.39
C GLU A 179 35.76 9.51 34.96
N GLU A 180 36.55 10.60 34.85
CA GLU A 180 36.03 11.88 34.35
C GLU A 180 35.55 11.78 32.90
N ALA A 181 36.28 11.07 32.05
CA ALA A 181 35.88 10.85 30.65
C ALA A 181 34.59 10.02 30.55
N ILE A 182 34.46 8.96 31.34
CA ILE A 182 33.24 8.13 31.41
C ILE A 182 32.06 8.98 31.86
N SER A 183 32.21 9.76 32.93
CA SER A 183 31.14 10.63 33.43
C SER A 183 30.66 11.65 32.38
N LYS A 184 31.59 12.24 31.62
CA LYS A 184 31.26 13.14 30.50
C LYS A 184 30.50 12.42 29.38
N ILE A 185 30.86 11.17 29.08
CA ILE A 185 30.16 10.36 28.07
C ILE A 185 28.76 9.99 28.54
N GLU A 186 28.60 9.54 29.77
CA GLU A 186 27.29 9.21 30.36
C GLU A 186 26.34 10.41 30.34
N SER A 187 26.84 11.59 30.69
CA SER A 187 26.07 12.84 30.62
C SER A 187 25.61 13.16 29.18
N LYS A 188 26.49 12.98 28.19
CA LYS A 188 26.13 13.15 26.77
C LYS A 188 25.12 12.11 26.29
N ILE A 189 25.24 10.85 26.71
CA ILE A 189 24.28 9.80 26.39
C ILE A 189 22.91 10.15 26.97
N ALA A 190 22.85 10.58 28.24
CA ALA A 190 21.61 10.98 28.88
C ALA A 190 20.95 12.19 28.20
N ASP A 191 21.73 13.17 27.71
CA ASP A 191 21.20 14.28 26.89
C ASP A 191 20.65 13.79 25.55
N LEU A 192 21.37 12.90 24.86
CA LEU A 192 20.93 12.31 23.60
C LEU A 192 19.63 11.51 23.77
N ASP A 193 19.50 10.74 24.85
CA ASP A 193 18.27 9.99 25.14
C ASP A 193 17.07 10.91 25.37
N LYS A 194 17.26 12.03 26.09
CA LYS A 194 16.21 13.05 26.25
C LYS A 194 15.82 13.66 24.91
N ARG A 195 16.80 13.99 24.07
CA ARG A 195 16.56 14.54 22.72
C ARG A 195 15.84 13.52 21.83
N LEU A 196 16.18 12.24 21.94
CA LEU A 196 15.52 11.16 21.21
C LEU A 196 14.06 10.99 21.65
N LEU A 197 13.79 11.00 22.96
CA LEU A 197 12.42 10.96 23.50
C LEU A 197 11.60 12.17 23.06
N ALA A 198 12.21 13.36 22.97
CA ALA A 198 11.54 14.56 22.49
C ALA A 198 11.14 14.51 21.00
N LEU A 199 11.66 13.55 20.22
CA LEU A 199 11.26 13.33 18.82
C LEU A 199 10.03 12.42 18.67
N GLU A 200 9.61 11.69 19.70
CA GLU A 200 8.43 10.80 19.61
C GLU A 200 7.12 11.55 19.27
N PRO A 201 6.85 12.76 19.80
CA PRO A 201 5.71 13.57 19.35
C PRO A 201 5.79 13.94 17.87
N VAL A 202 6.98 14.22 17.34
CA VAL A 202 7.19 14.55 15.92
C VAL A 202 6.79 13.38 15.03
N LYS A 203 7.12 12.15 15.43
CA LYS A 203 6.71 10.93 14.72
C LYS A 203 5.19 10.75 14.68
N ASN A 204 4.50 11.06 15.79
CA ASN A 204 3.03 11.04 15.82
C ASN A 204 2.43 12.12 14.92
N ILE A 205 2.96 13.34 14.96
CA ILE A 205 2.56 14.43 14.06
C ILE A 205 2.71 14.00 12.60
N VAL A 206 3.84 13.39 12.21
CA VAL A 206 4.06 12.91 10.83
C VAL A 206 3.04 11.83 10.45
N LYS A 207 2.71 10.91 11.35
CA LYS A 207 1.68 9.87 11.12
C LYS A 207 0.29 10.48 10.93
N ASP A 208 -0.06 11.48 11.73
CA ASP A 208 -1.34 12.18 11.65
C ASP A 208 -1.45 13.00 10.37
N LEU A 209 -0.38 13.74 10.01
CA LEU A 209 -0.29 14.43 8.72
C LEU A 209 -0.42 13.46 7.54
N THR A 210 0.25 12.31 7.59
CA THR A 210 0.14 11.28 6.54
C THR A 210 -1.31 10.80 6.39
N SER A 211 -2.01 10.60 7.51
CA SER A 211 -3.41 10.16 7.52
C SER A 211 -4.34 11.27 6.99
N TYR A 212 -4.10 12.51 7.39
CA TYR A 212 -4.84 13.68 6.90
C TYR A 212 -4.65 13.87 5.39
N THR A 213 -3.42 13.80 4.89
CA THR A 213 -3.12 13.91 3.45
C THR A 213 -3.82 12.81 2.66
N ARG A 214 -3.84 11.57 3.16
CA ARG A 214 -4.58 10.47 2.52
C ARG A 214 -6.09 10.75 2.48
N ALA A 215 -6.66 11.27 3.58
CA ALA A 215 -8.07 11.63 3.63
C ALA A 215 -8.42 12.76 2.64
N GLN A 216 -7.56 13.78 2.52
CA GLN A 216 -7.72 14.85 1.55
C GLN A 216 -7.62 14.34 0.11
N SER A 217 -6.67 13.43 -0.17
CA SER A 217 -6.55 12.80 -1.49
C SER A 217 -7.83 12.08 -1.89
N ASN A 218 -8.44 11.29 -0.98
CA ASN A 218 -9.69 10.60 -1.25
C ASN A 218 -10.85 11.59 -1.51
N ARG A 219 -10.89 12.70 -0.77
CA ARG A 219 -11.89 13.75 -0.94
C ARG A 219 -11.75 14.47 -2.28
N ILE A 220 -10.51 14.70 -2.75
CA ILE A 220 -10.23 15.25 -4.09
C ILE A 220 -10.75 14.28 -5.16
N THR A 221 -10.41 12.99 -5.08
CA THR A 221 -10.90 11.99 -6.05
C THR A 221 -12.43 11.92 -6.11
N ALA A 222 -13.12 12.03 -4.96
CA ALA A 222 -14.58 12.09 -4.93
C ALA A 222 -15.13 13.35 -5.61
N LEU A 223 -14.50 14.50 -5.40
CA LEU A 223 -14.88 15.75 -6.07
C LEU A 223 -14.63 15.69 -7.59
N GLU A 224 -13.53 15.09 -8.02
CA GLU A 224 -13.23 14.88 -9.45
C GLU A 224 -14.30 14.02 -10.12
N ALA A 225 -14.77 12.95 -9.46
CA ALA A 225 -15.87 12.13 -9.95
C ALA A 225 -17.17 12.94 -10.09
N GLN A 226 -17.52 13.75 -9.08
CA GLN A 226 -18.71 14.61 -9.13
C GLN A 226 -18.65 15.65 -10.25
N VAL A 227 -17.47 16.22 -10.51
CA VAL A 227 -17.26 17.13 -11.65
C VAL A 227 -17.45 16.41 -12.97
N GLY A 228 -16.99 15.17 -13.10
CA GLY A 228 -17.23 14.33 -14.27
C GLY A 228 -18.72 14.07 -14.54
N ASP A 229 -19.48 13.75 -13.49
CA ASP A 229 -20.93 13.57 -13.58
C ASP A 229 -21.64 14.86 -14.03
N LEU A 230 -21.27 16.01 -13.43
CA LEU A 230 -21.81 17.33 -13.81
C LEU A 230 -21.49 17.69 -15.26
N SER A 231 -20.28 17.38 -15.75
CA SER A 231 -19.91 17.59 -17.15
C SER A 231 -20.80 16.77 -18.09
N SER A 232 -21.07 15.51 -17.74
CA SER A 232 -21.96 14.64 -18.53
C SER A 232 -23.40 15.14 -18.53
N MET A 233 -23.88 15.66 -17.40
CA MET A 233 -25.19 16.32 -17.30
C MET A 233 -25.26 17.57 -18.18
N LEU A 234 -24.21 18.39 -18.18
CA LEU A 234 -24.12 19.58 -19.01
C LEU A 234 -24.14 19.24 -20.49
N ASP A 235 -23.38 18.23 -20.93
CA ASP A 235 -23.37 17.78 -22.31
C ASP A 235 -24.77 17.33 -22.79
N ASN A 236 -25.49 16.61 -21.93
CA ASN A 236 -26.87 16.20 -22.22
C ASN A 236 -27.83 17.39 -22.29
N ALA A 237 -27.67 18.37 -21.39
CA ALA A 237 -28.46 19.60 -21.43
C ALA A 237 -28.22 20.39 -22.73
N VAL A 238 -26.95 20.52 -23.15
CA VAL A 238 -26.58 21.17 -24.42
C VAL A 238 -27.16 20.44 -25.62
N LYS A 239 -27.11 19.10 -25.66
CA LYS A 239 -27.77 18.31 -26.73
C LYS A 239 -29.28 18.55 -26.76
N ASN A 240 -29.94 18.56 -25.60
CA ASN A 240 -31.36 18.84 -25.50
C ASN A 240 -31.72 20.25 -25.99
N LEU A 241 -30.93 21.26 -25.63
CA LEU A 241 -31.08 22.61 -26.16
C LEU A 241 -30.91 22.65 -27.69
N GLY A 242 -29.96 21.89 -28.24
CA GLY A 242 -29.82 21.71 -29.68
C GLY A 242 -31.08 21.18 -30.35
N TYR A 243 -31.72 20.14 -29.79
CA TYR A 243 -33.00 19.63 -30.30
C TYR A 243 -34.14 20.64 -30.20
N VAL A 244 -34.20 21.41 -29.11
CA VAL A 244 -35.20 22.47 -28.94
C VAL A 244 -34.99 23.59 -29.96
N SER A 245 -33.75 24.01 -30.21
CA SER A 245 -33.42 25.01 -31.23
C SER A 245 -33.91 24.58 -32.62
N ILE A 246 -33.62 23.34 -33.02
CA ILE A 246 -34.10 22.81 -34.32
C ILE A 246 -35.64 22.80 -34.41
N LYS A 247 -36.33 22.48 -33.31
CA LYS A 247 -37.80 22.55 -33.29
C LYS A 247 -38.30 23.99 -33.41
N LEU A 248 -37.62 24.94 -32.78
CA LEU A 248 -37.96 26.36 -32.85
C LEU A 248 -37.77 26.89 -34.27
N ASP A 249 -36.69 26.54 -34.95
CA ASP A 249 -36.44 26.92 -36.34
C ASP A 249 -37.55 26.42 -37.28
N ARG A 250 -37.97 25.15 -37.12
CA ARG A 250 -39.09 24.59 -37.88
C ARG A 250 -40.43 25.26 -37.57
N LEU A 251 -40.64 25.70 -36.33
CA LEU A 251 -41.84 26.44 -35.96
C LEU A 251 -41.81 27.84 -36.57
N SER A 252 -40.67 28.52 -36.56
CA SER A 252 -40.48 29.82 -37.23
C SER A 252 -40.81 29.71 -38.71
N GLU A 253 -40.29 28.70 -39.40
CA GLU A 253 -40.58 28.48 -40.83
C GLU A 253 -42.09 28.23 -41.08
N LYS A 254 -42.79 27.56 -40.16
CA LYS A 254 -44.24 27.38 -40.25
C LYS A 254 -44.99 28.69 -40.03
N VAL A 255 -44.54 29.54 -39.11
CA VAL A 255 -45.11 30.87 -38.88
C VAL A 255 -44.93 31.73 -40.12
N ASP A 256 -43.74 31.77 -40.71
CA ASP A 256 -43.48 32.52 -41.95
C ASP A 256 -44.42 32.10 -43.09
N LYS A 257 -44.68 30.78 -43.23
CA LYS A 257 -45.64 30.24 -44.21
C LYS A 257 -47.08 30.64 -43.90
N ILE A 258 -47.45 30.73 -42.63
CA ILE A 258 -48.78 31.20 -42.21
C ILE A 258 -48.92 32.69 -42.54
N ASP A 259 -47.94 33.51 -42.21
CA ASP A 259 -47.94 34.95 -42.48
C ASP A 259 -48.06 35.25 -43.98
N ALA A 260 -47.36 34.49 -44.82
CA ALA A 260 -47.49 34.57 -46.28
C ALA A 260 -48.91 34.23 -46.76
N ARG A 261 -49.53 33.18 -46.18
CA ARG A 261 -50.92 32.80 -46.50
C ARG A 261 -51.93 33.84 -46.03
N VAL A 262 -51.72 34.43 -44.85
CA VAL A 262 -52.56 35.51 -44.33
C VAL A 262 -52.49 36.72 -45.26
N SER A 263 -51.29 37.15 -45.62
CA SER A 263 -51.07 38.26 -46.57
C SER A 263 -51.76 38.00 -47.93
N ALA A 264 -51.66 36.78 -48.46
CA ALA A 264 -52.34 36.41 -49.70
C ALA A 264 -53.87 36.44 -49.57
N ASN A 265 -54.40 35.97 -48.43
CA ASN A 265 -55.83 36.01 -48.15
C ASN A 265 -56.33 37.46 -47.98
N GLU A 266 -55.56 38.33 -47.33
CA GLU A 266 -55.90 39.76 -47.21
C GLU A 266 -56.00 40.44 -48.58
N GLN A 267 -55.07 40.15 -49.49
CA GLN A 267 -55.15 40.64 -50.88
C GLN A 267 -56.36 40.07 -51.62
N ALA A 268 -56.66 38.78 -51.45
CA ALA A 268 -57.83 38.16 -52.06
C ALA A 268 -59.14 38.79 -51.54
N ILE A 269 -59.23 39.07 -50.25
CA ILE A 269 -60.35 39.78 -49.63
C ILE A 269 -60.47 41.18 -50.21
N ALA A 270 -59.38 41.95 -50.29
CA ALA A 270 -59.40 43.28 -50.88
C ALA A 270 -59.91 43.28 -52.33
N ASN A 271 -59.47 42.31 -53.14
CA ASN A 271 -59.96 42.14 -54.51
C ASN A 271 -61.45 41.78 -54.57
N LEU A 272 -61.91 40.90 -53.69
CA LEU A 272 -63.33 40.53 -53.61
C LEU A 272 -64.19 41.71 -53.16
N THR A 273 -63.75 42.49 -52.17
CA THR A 273 -64.40 43.72 -51.74
C THR A 273 -64.55 44.69 -52.91
N GLY A 274 -63.49 44.91 -53.70
CA GLY A 274 -63.57 45.76 -54.90
C GLY A 274 -64.59 45.26 -55.93
N LYS A 275 -64.69 43.95 -56.16
CA LYS A 275 -65.72 43.36 -57.04
C LYS A 275 -67.13 43.54 -56.49
N VAL A 276 -67.32 43.39 -55.18
CA VAL A 276 -68.62 43.61 -54.53
C VAL A 276 -69.06 45.05 -54.70
N THR A 277 -68.18 46.02 -54.43
CA THR A 277 -68.49 47.45 -54.64
C THR A 277 -68.85 47.75 -56.09
N ALA A 278 -68.10 47.22 -57.07
CA ALA A 278 -68.43 47.40 -58.48
C ALA A 278 -69.81 46.80 -58.85
N ASN A 279 -70.16 45.65 -58.26
CA ASN A 279 -71.47 45.05 -58.45
C ASN A 279 -72.58 45.88 -57.78
N GLU A 280 -72.35 46.44 -56.60
CA GLU A 280 -73.29 47.34 -55.91
C GLU A 280 -73.57 48.59 -56.77
N GLU A 281 -72.53 49.19 -57.36
CA GLU A 281 -72.68 50.32 -58.30
C GLU A 281 -73.47 49.92 -59.56
N ALA A 282 -73.18 48.76 -60.14
CA ALA A 282 -73.92 48.25 -61.30
C ALA A 282 -75.40 47.98 -61.00
N ILE A 283 -75.70 47.44 -59.80
CA ILE A 283 -77.07 47.23 -59.33
C ILE A 283 -77.78 48.58 -59.14
N ALA A 284 -77.10 49.59 -58.59
CA ALA A 284 -77.66 50.93 -58.44
C ALA A 284 -78.00 51.57 -59.80
N ASP A 285 -77.11 51.48 -60.79
CA ASP A 285 -77.35 51.94 -62.16
C ASP A 285 -78.53 51.21 -62.81
N LEU A 286 -78.58 49.88 -62.71
CA LEU A 286 -79.69 49.09 -63.22
C LEU A 286 -81.01 49.47 -62.54
N THR A 287 -80.99 49.70 -61.23
CA THR A 287 -82.18 50.14 -60.47
C THR A 287 -82.67 51.50 -60.96
N ALA A 288 -81.77 52.45 -61.20
CA ALA A 288 -82.10 53.76 -61.76
C ALA A 288 -82.70 53.66 -63.17
N LYS A 289 -82.12 52.81 -64.04
CA LYS A 289 -82.65 52.54 -65.38
C LYS A 289 -84.04 51.91 -65.34
N VAL A 290 -84.29 50.98 -64.43
CA VAL A 290 -85.62 50.37 -64.24
C VAL A 290 -86.64 51.41 -63.80
N ALA A 291 -86.27 52.30 -62.87
CA ALA A 291 -87.14 53.41 -62.45
C ALA A 291 -87.47 54.35 -63.61
N ALA A 292 -86.47 54.77 -64.39
CA ALA A 292 -86.66 55.61 -65.58
C ALA A 292 -87.55 54.93 -66.64
N ASN A 293 -87.34 53.63 -66.90
CA ASN A 293 -88.19 52.87 -67.80
C ASN A 293 -89.64 52.78 -67.30
N LYS A 294 -89.83 52.62 -65.98
CA LYS A 294 -91.17 52.62 -65.37
C LYS A 294 -91.89 53.95 -65.60
N GLU A 295 -91.22 55.08 -65.34
CA GLU A 295 -91.77 56.41 -65.61
C GLU A 295 -92.10 56.61 -67.10
N ALA A 296 -91.24 56.13 -68.01
CA ALA A 296 -91.49 56.19 -69.45
C ALA A 296 -92.71 55.36 -69.88
N ILE A 297 -92.88 54.16 -69.31
CA ILE A 297 -94.06 53.31 -69.55
C ILE A 297 -95.33 53.99 -69.03
N GLU A 298 -95.29 54.57 -67.83
CA GLU A 298 -96.44 55.31 -67.27
C GLU A 298 -96.81 56.51 -68.14
N ALA A 299 -95.82 57.21 -68.70
CA ALA A 299 -96.06 58.31 -69.65
C ALA A 299 -96.69 57.83 -70.97
N GLU A 300 -96.24 56.72 -71.54
CA GLU A 300 -96.86 56.12 -72.74
C GLU A 300 -98.26 55.57 -72.46
N ALA A 301 -98.49 54.96 -71.29
CA ALA A 301 -99.82 54.50 -70.88
C ALA A 301 -100.82 55.67 -70.82
N LYS A 302 -100.39 56.82 -70.30
CA LYS A 302 -101.21 58.04 -70.28
C LYS A 302 -101.54 58.55 -71.69
N LYS A 303 -100.57 58.53 -72.62
CA LYS A 303 -100.82 58.90 -74.02
C LYS A 303 -101.82 57.95 -74.69
N LEU A 304 -101.73 56.65 -74.41
CA LEU A 304 -102.69 55.65 -74.89
C LEU A 304 -104.09 55.90 -74.33
N GLU A 305 -104.21 56.24 -73.06
CA GLU A 305 -105.49 56.62 -72.43
C GLU A 305 -106.09 57.89 -73.08
N GLU A 306 -105.28 58.93 -73.30
CA GLU A 306 -105.69 60.14 -74.02
C GLU A 306 -106.12 59.83 -75.47
N LEU A 307 -105.42 58.93 -76.15
CA LEU A 307 -105.78 58.51 -77.50
C LEU A 307 -107.08 57.70 -77.52
N ALA A 308 -107.27 56.78 -76.56
CA ALA A 308 -108.52 56.04 -76.41
C ALA A 308 -109.70 56.98 -76.21
N GLY A 309 -109.57 57.99 -75.34
CA GLY A 309 -110.60 59.01 -75.16
C GLY A 309 -110.93 59.78 -76.43
N LYS A 310 -109.93 60.14 -77.24
CA LYS A 310 -110.17 60.77 -78.56
C LYS A 310 -110.88 59.83 -79.54
N VAL A 311 -110.58 58.54 -79.50
CA VAL A 311 -111.29 57.53 -80.32
C VAL A 311 -112.74 57.43 -79.86
N ASP A 312 -113.01 57.40 -78.56
CA ASP A 312 -114.37 57.38 -78.02
C ASP A 312 -115.17 58.63 -78.43
N GLU A 313 -114.56 59.83 -78.35
CA GLU A 313 -115.17 61.08 -78.85
C GLU A 313 -115.46 61.03 -80.35
N PHE A 314 -114.52 60.51 -81.15
CA PHE A 314 -114.70 60.34 -82.59
C PHE A 314 -115.84 59.38 -82.91
N VAL A 315 -115.90 58.24 -82.21
CA VAL A 315 -116.98 57.25 -82.35
C VAL A 315 -118.32 57.89 -82.00
N ALA A 316 -118.43 58.57 -80.85
CA ALA A 316 -119.67 59.22 -80.42
C ALA A 316 -120.15 60.28 -81.43
N MET A 317 -119.24 61.12 -81.94
CA MET A 317 -119.56 62.11 -82.96
C MET A 317 -120.07 61.44 -84.25
N HIS A 318 -119.43 60.36 -84.69
CA HIS A 318 -119.86 59.66 -85.90
C HIS A 318 -121.15 58.86 -85.70
N GLU A 319 -121.41 58.32 -84.51
CA GLU A 319 -122.67 57.67 -84.16
C GLU A 319 -123.83 58.67 -84.20
N GLU A 320 -123.63 59.87 -83.62
CA GLU A 320 -124.60 60.97 -83.72
C GLU A 320 -124.82 61.45 -85.17
N GLN A 321 -123.75 61.53 -85.97
CA GLN A 321 -123.87 61.84 -87.40
C GLN A 321 -124.62 60.74 -88.17
N ILE A 322 -124.37 59.47 -87.87
CA ILE A 322 -125.07 58.33 -88.48
C ILE A 322 -126.55 58.39 -88.14
N ASP A 323 -126.90 58.62 -86.86
CA ASP A 323 -128.28 58.74 -86.41
C ASP A 323 -129.00 59.91 -87.12
N TYR A 324 -128.35 61.08 -87.22
CA TYR A 324 -128.90 62.21 -87.97
C TYR A 324 -129.16 61.85 -89.44
N ILE A 325 -128.20 61.19 -90.11
CA ILE A 325 -128.36 60.76 -91.51
C ILE A 325 -129.51 59.76 -91.63
N LEU A 326 -129.65 58.82 -90.70
CA LEU A 326 -130.74 57.83 -90.68
C LEU A 326 -132.11 58.51 -90.52
N ASP A 327 -132.24 59.46 -89.60
CA ASP A 327 -133.47 60.26 -89.42
C ASP A 327 -133.81 61.07 -90.68
N GLU A 328 -132.82 61.70 -91.31
CA GLU A 328 -133.01 62.44 -92.56
C GLU A 328 -133.43 61.49 -93.70
N LEU A 329 -132.85 60.27 -93.75
CA LEU A 329 -133.21 59.25 -94.73
C LEU A 329 -134.65 58.76 -94.55
N ASP A 330 -135.10 58.56 -93.30
CA ASP A 330 -136.47 58.18 -92.97
C ASP A 330 -137.47 59.30 -93.31
N SER A 331 -137.10 60.56 -93.07
CA SER A 331 -137.86 61.74 -93.50
C SER A 331 -138.01 61.79 -95.02
N VAL A 332 -136.90 61.65 -95.76
CA VAL A 332 -136.91 61.60 -97.23
C VAL A 332 -137.73 60.42 -97.74
N ASN A 333 -137.62 59.24 -97.12
CA ASN A 333 -138.39 58.06 -97.50
C ASN A 333 -139.89 58.27 -97.26
N THR A 334 -140.26 58.96 -96.18
CA THR A 334 -141.65 59.38 -95.91
C THR A 334 -142.15 60.35 -96.99
N GLN A 335 -141.37 61.38 -97.32
CA GLN A 335 -141.69 62.32 -98.40
C GLN A 335 -141.85 61.62 -99.76
N LEU A 336 -140.98 60.64 -100.07
CA LEU A 336 -141.06 59.83 -101.29
C LEU A 336 -142.33 58.98 -101.32
N SER A 337 -142.75 58.43 -100.18
CA SER A 337 -144.02 57.71 -100.07
C SER A 337 -145.22 58.64 -100.32
N GLU A 338 -145.24 59.84 -99.71
CA GLU A 338 -146.28 60.84 -99.94
C GLU A 338 -146.33 61.30 -101.40
N LEU A 339 -145.18 61.55 -102.02
CA LEU A 339 -145.08 61.93 -103.43
C LEU A 339 -145.57 60.80 -104.34
N ARG A 340 -145.20 59.55 -104.03
CA ARG A 340 -145.69 58.36 -104.75
C ARG A 340 -147.21 58.28 -104.66
N ASP A 341 -147.78 58.44 -103.48
CA ASP A 341 -149.22 58.36 -103.26
C ASP A 341 -149.96 59.52 -103.95
N GLY A 342 -149.37 60.72 -103.92
CA GLY A 342 -149.84 61.88 -104.70
C GLY A 342 -149.79 61.66 -106.22
N LEU A 343 -148.74 61.03 -106.73
CA LEU A 343 -148.62 60.68 -108.15
C LEU A 343 -149.64 59.62 -108.56
N PHE A 344 -149.93 58.64 -107.69
CA PHE A 344 -151.02 57.68 -107.91
C PHE A 344 -152.39 58.38 -107.95
N ALA A 345 -152.63 59.37 -107.09
CA ALA A 345 -153.86 60.15 -107.13
C ALA A 345 -154.00 60.95 -108.44
N VAL A 346 -152.93 61.63 -108.89
CA VAL A 346 -152.91 62.35 -110.18
C VAL A 346 -153.13 61.40 -111.36
N ARG A 347 -152.48 60.23 -111.35
CA ARG A 347 -152.67 59.21 -112.38
C ARG A 347 -154.12 58.73 -112.43
N SER A 348 -154.73 58.47 -111.27
CA SER A 348 -156.14 58.07 -111.17
C SER A 348 -157.08 59.14 -111.72
N ASP A 349 -156.88 60.41 -111.35
CA ASP A 349 -157.65 61.54 -111.87
C ASP A 349 -157.48 61.70 -113.39
N THR A 350 -156.25 61.51 -113.88
CA THR A 350 -155.94 61.60 -115.31
C THR A 350 -156.63 60.48 -116.11
N ASP A 351 -156.62 59.24 -115.61
CA ASP A 351 -157.32 58.09 -116.23
C ASP A 351 -158.85 58.31 -116.24
N GLU A 352 -159.42 58.87 -115.15
CA GLU A 352 -160.85 59.25 -115.12
C GLU A 352 -161.18 60.33 -116.17
N ARG A 353 -160.35 61.38 -116.28
CA ARG A 353 -160.53 62.45 -117.27
C ARG A 353 -160.39 61.92 -118.71
N PHE A 354 -159.46 61.01 -118.97
CA PHE A 354 -159.33 60.37 -120.28
C PHE A 354 -160.57 59.56 -120.65
N THR A 355 -161.09 58.77 -119.71
CA THR A 355 -162.32 57.99 -119.89
C THR A 355 -163.51 58.91 -120.20
N GLN A 356 -163.59 60.07 -119.52
CA GLN A 356 -164.62 61.07 -119.73
C GLN A 356 -164.52 61.74 -121.11
N VAL A 357 -163.30 62.05 -121.57
CA VAL A 357 -163.03 62.61 -122.90
C VAL A 357 -163.39 61.60 -124.00
N GLU A 358 -163.03 60.33 -123.84
CA GLU A 358 -163.33 59.27 -124.80
C GLU A 358 -164.85 59.08 -124.97
N SER A 359 -165.60 59.06 -123.87
CA SER A 359 -167.07 59.08 -123.87
C SER A 359 -167.66 60.30 -124.61
N THR A 360 -167.04 61.47 -124.44
CA THR A 360 -167.50 62.71 -125.10
C THR A 360 -167.26 62.64 -126.61
N ILE A 361 -166.10 62.11 -127.04
CA ILE A 361 -165.75 61.93 -128.44
C ILE A 361 -166.73 60.97 -129.13
N ASP A 362 -167.07 59.86 -128.49
CA ASP A 362 -168.01 58.88 -129.05
C ASP A 362 -169.43 59.46 -129.20
N ASN A 363 -169.88 60.26 -128.25
CA ASN A 363 -171.17 60.96 -128.34
C ASN A 363 -171.20 61.99 -129.49
N VAL A 364 -170.15 62.81 -129.62
CA VAL A 364 -170.04 63.80 -130.72
C VAL A 364 -169.98 63.12 -132.08
N LYS A 365 -169.28 61.98 -132.18
CA LYS A 365 -169.18 61.18 -133.40
C LYS A 365 -170.54 60.62 -133.82
N ALA A 366 -171.35 60.15 -132.88
CA ALA A 366 -172.70 59.66 -133.14
C ALA A 366 -173.64 60.78 -133.63
N GLU A 367 -173.53 61.98 -133.04
CA GLU A 367 -174.37 63.13 -133.40
C GLU A 367 -174.07 63.66 -134.83
N LEU A 368 -172.79 63.73 -135.19
CA LEU A 368 -172.35 64.17 -136.52
C LEU A 368 -172.82 63.22 -137.63
N LEU A 369 -172.76 61.90 -137.38
CA LEU A 369 -173.24 60.90 -138.34
C LEU A 369 -174.75 61.04 -138.59
N SER A 370 -175.54 61.30 -137.53
CA SER A 370 -176.99 61.52 -137.66
C SER A 370 -177.33 62.76 -138.49
N LYS A 371 -176.62 63.89 -138.28
CA LYS A 371 -176.83 65.14 -139.03
C LYS A 371 -176.47 65.02 -140.52
N ILE A 372 -175.46 64.22 -140.86
CA ILE A 372 -175.07 63.97 -142.26
C ILE A 372 -176.16 63.19 -143.01
N GLU A 373 -176.83 62.25 -142.34
CA GLU A 373 -177.91 61.44 -142.92
C GLU A 373 -179.16 62.29 -143.23
N GLU A 374 -179.52 63.21 -142.32
CA GLU A 374 -180.64 64.14 -142.50
C GLU A 374 -180.42 65.11 -143.68
N LEU A 375 -179.20 65.64 -143.81
CA LEU A 375 -178.86 66.57 -144.90
C LEU A 375 -178.90 65.92 -146.27
N LYS A 376 -178.54 64.63 -146.39
CA LYS A 376 -178.70 63.88 -147.64
C LYS A 376 -180.18 63.73 -148.04
N LYS A 377 -181.06 63.54 -147.06
CA LYS A 377 -182.51 63.35 -147.28
C LYS A 377 -183.20 64.63 -147.73
N ALA A 378 -182.79 65.78 -147.18
CA ALA A 378 -183.32 67.10 -147.57
C ALA A 378 -182.93 67.48 -149.01
N ASN A 379 -181.71 67.14 -149.43
CA ASN A 379 -181.22 67.55 -150.76
C ASN A 379 -181.94 66.82 -151.91
N ALA A 380 -182.33 65.55 -151.72
CA ALA A 380 -183.10 64.78 -152.72
C ALA A 380 -184.53 65.31 -152.93
N ALA A 381 -185.15 65.89 -151.87
CA ALA A 381 -186.49 66.46 -151.95
C ALA A 381 -186.52 67.78 -152.74
N LEU A 382 -185.44 68.58 -152.66
CA LEU A 382 -185.35 69.86 -153.36
C LEU A 382 -185.15 69.67 -154.88
N THR A 383 -184.42 68.63 -155.29
CA THR A 383 -184.21 68.32 -156.72
C THR A 383 -185.50 67.87 -157.41
N GLY A 384 -186.43 67.23 -156.69
CA GLY A 384 -187.74 66.83 -157.22
C GLY A 384 -188.72 68.00 -157.39
N ALA A 385 -188.71 68.97 -156.47
CA ALA A 385 -189.66 70.09 -156.50
C ALA A 385 -189.40 71.09 -157.65
N VAL A 386 -188.13 71.30 -158.01
CA VAL A 386 -187.77 72.30 -159.05
C VAL A 386 -188.07 71.78 -160.47
N ILE A 387 -187.95 70.47 -160.72
CA ILE A 387 -188.27 69.88 -162.02
C ILE A 387 -189.79 69.83 -162.26
N GLY A 388 -190.59 69.66 -161.20
CA GLY A 388 -192.06 69.67 -161.29
C GLY A 388 -192.66 71.06 -161.61
N ALA A 389 -192.08 72.13 -161.07
CA ALA A 389 -192.60 73.49 -161.26
C ALA A 389 -192.40 74.03 -162.69
N ILE A 390 -191.34 73.61 -163.39
CA ILE A 390 -191.05 74.09 -164.75
C ILE A 390 -191.92 73.37 -165.80
N ILE A 391 -192.32 72.11 -165.55
CA ILE A 391 -193.21 71.39 -166.46
C ILE A 391 -194.66 71.91 -166.37
N LEU A 392 -195.10 72.43 -165.21
CA LEU A 392 -196.45 72.97 -165.04
C LEU A 392 -196.65 74.37 -165.65
N SER A 393 -195.61 75.22 -165.71
CA SER A 393 -195.73 76.55 -166.33
C SER A 393 -195.65 76.49 -167.86
N VAL A 394 -195.02 75.45 -168.43
CA VAL A 394 -195.07 75.13 -169.87
C VAL A 394 -196.47 74.67 -170.31
N ALA A 395 -197.34 74.24 -169.38
CA ALA A 395 -198.71 73.79 -169.70
C ALA A 395 -199.79 74.89 -169.61
N ALA A 396 -199.57 75.97 -168.84
CA ALA A 396 -200.62 76.97 -168.56
C ALA A 396 -200.74 78.13 -169.58
N MET A 397 -199.80 78.31 -170.52
CA MET A 397 -199.84 79.43 -171.48
C MET A 397 -200.38 79.07 -172.88
N ILE A 398 -200.82 77.82 -173.13
CA ILE A 398 -201.24 77.35 -174.47
C ILE A 398 -202.77 77.17 -174.65
N VAL A 399 -203.67 77.26 -173.64
CA VAL A 399 -205.12 76.94 -173.82
C VAL A 399 -206.09 77.97 -173.19
N GLY A 400 -206.09 79.21 -173.66
CA GLY A 400 -207.03 80.23 -173.18
C GLY A 400 -207.31 81.36 -174.17
N ALA A 401 -207.58 81.00 -175.43
CA ALA A 401 -208.34 81.82 -176.36
C ALA A 401 -209.80 81.34 -176.35
N MET A 402 -210.69 82.10 -175.70
CA MET A 402 -212.13 82.26 -175.96
C MET A 402 -212.76 83.26 -174.98
#